data_AF-A0A3B9WPY9-F1
#
_entry.id   AF-A0A3B9WPY9-F1
#
_cell.length_a   1.000
_cell.length_b   1.000
_cell.length_c   1.000
_cell.angle_alpha   90.00
_cell.angle_beta   90.00
_cell.angle_gamma   90.00
#
_symmetry.space_group_name_H-M   'P 1'
#
loop_
_entity.id
_entity.type
_entity.pdbx_description
1 polymer ?
#
loop_
_entity_poly.entity_id
_entity_poly.type
_entity_poly.pdbx_seq_one_letter_code
_entity_poly.pdbx_strand_id
1 'polypeptide(L)'
;YFLTSGDKIRCFFEKDAFDEHGALRSQAHLCLNKLGHAMHDLDPVFSAFSRTPQMASVAQQVGIVDPLLLQSMYIFKQPRIGGEVNSHTDHTFLWTEPQSVIG
;
A
#
# COMPACT_ATOMS: atom_id res chain seq x y z
N TYR A 1 9.64 -9.79 -8.03
CA TYR A 1 9.45 -9.26 -6.66
C TYR A 1 8.13 -8.52 -6.49
N PHE A 2 7.81 -7.51 -7.32
CA PHE A 2 6.52 -6.79 -7.22
C PHE A 2 5.29 -7.64 -7.58
N LEU A 3 5.25 -8.26 -8.76
CA LEU A 3 4.06 -8.97 -9.25
C LEU A 3 3.55 -10.11 -8.35
N THR A 4 4.42 -10.69 -7.52
CA THR A 4 4.07 -11.78 -6.59
C THR A 4 3.99 -11.33 -5.14
N SER A 5 3.73 -10.04 -4.91
CA SER A 5 3.67 -9.43 -3.57
C SER A 5 2.26 -9.23 -3.04
N GLY A 6 1.22 -9.53 -3.84
CA GLY A 6 -0.18 -9.30 -3.51
C GLY A 6 -0.62 -9.95 -2.21
N ASP A 7 -0.06 -11.11 -1.87
CA ASP A 7 -0.36 -11.92 -0.69
C ASP A 7 0.84 -12.00 0.28
N LYS A 8 1.70 -10.97 0.29
CA LYS A 8 2.92 -10.89 1.13
C LYS A 8 3.06 -9.50 1.75
N ILE A 9 3.94 -9.39 2.75
CA ILE A 9 4.51 -8.11 3.21
C ILE A 9 5.93 -8.03 2.65
N ARG A 10 6.16 -7.06 1.75
CA ARG A 10 7.43 -6.84 1.04
C ARG A 10 7.82 -5.37 1.09
N CYS A 11 9.13 -5.14 1.00
CA CYS A 11 9.76 -3.84 1.07
C CYS A 11 10.00 -3.26 -0.32
N PHE A 12 9.57 -2.02 -0.55
CA PHE A 12 9.83 -1.27 -1.77
C PHE A 12 10.61 -0.01 -1.40
N PHE A 13 11.81 0.14 -1.96
CA PHE A 13 12.74 1.23 -1.65
C PHE A 13 12.47 2.47 -2.50
N GLU A 14 12.86 3.63 -1.99
CA GLU A 14 12.89 4.89 -2.74
C GLU A 14 13.81 4.78 -3.95
N LYS A 15 13.52 5.53 -5.02
CA LYS A 15 14.36 5.55 -6.22
C LYS A 15 15.80 5.97 -5.91
N ASP A 16 15.95 6.95 -5.04
CA ASP A 16 17.25 7.49 -4.61
C ASP A 16 17.81 6.78 -3.37
N ALA A 17 17.29 5.60 -3.02
CA ALA A 17 17.79 4.80 -1.90
C ALA A 17 19.20 4.24 -2.13
N PHE A 18 19.58 4.04 -3.39
CA PHE A 18 20.82 3.36 -3.77
C PHE A 18 21.85 4.32 -4.37
N ASP A 19 23.13 4.05 -4.12
CA ASP A 19 24.24 4.73 -4.78
C ASP A 19 24.54 4.16 -6.18
N GLU A 20 25.54 4.72 -6.83
CA GLU A 20 25.99 4.32 -8.16
C GLU A 20 26.56 2.89 -8.22
N HIS A 21 26.87 2.29 -7.07
CA HIS A 21 27.34 0.91 -6.94
C HIS A 21 26.21 -0.06 -6.54
N GLY A 22 24.97 0.44 -6.37
CA GLY A 22 23.82 -0.36 -5.97
C GLY A 22 23.76 -0.66 -4.47
N ALA A 23 24.58 0.01 -3.65
CA ALA A 23 24.50 -0.10 -2.19
C ALA A 23 23.51 0.92 -1.61
N LEU A 24 22.92 0.60 -0.46
CA LEU A 24 22.02 1.53 0.23
C LEU A 24 22.79 2.75 0.74
N ARG A 25 22.29 3.95 0.45
CA ARG A 25 22.86 5.22 0.92
C ARG A 25 22.69 5.46 2.42
N SER A 26 21.79 4.72 3.07
CA SER A 26 21.47 4.84 4.49
C SER A 26 20.96 3.49 5.03
N GLN A 27 20.52 3.47 6.29
CA GLN A 27 19.89 2.29 6.89
C GLN A 27 18.62 1.92 6.11
N ALA A 28 18.42 0.62 5.88
CA ALA A 28 17.36 0.12 5.00
C ALA A 28 15.97 0.69 5.33
N HIS A 29 15.63 0.79 6.62
CA HIS A 29 14.32 1.31 7.05
C HIS A 29 14.10 2.79 6.75
N LEU A 30 15.16 3.58 6.56
CA LEU A 30 15.12 5.00 6.15
C LEU A 30 15.11 5.16 4.63
N CYS A 31 15.30 4.07 3.89
CA CYS A 31 15.30 4.02 2.44
C CYS A 31 14.00 3.44 1.87
N LEU A 32 13.07 3.01 2.71
CA LEU A 32 11.78 2.45 2.27
C LEU A 32 10.84 3.55 1.78
N ASN A 33 10.30 3.36 0.58
CA ASN A 33 9.16 4.12 0.07
C ASN A 33 7.86 3.58 0.65
N LYS A 34 7.67 2.26 0.56
CA LYS A 34 6.46 1.58 1.06
C LYS A 34 6.67 0.14 1.48
N LEU A 35 5.74 -0.35 2.30
CA LEU A 35 5.45 -1.78 2.46
C LEU A 35 4.16 -2.15 1.73
N GLY A 36 4.08 -3.37 1.20
CA GLY A 36 2.87 -3.90 0.58
C GLY A 36 2.95 -5.41 0.30
N HIS A 37 1.87 -6.10 -0.02
CA HIS A 37 0.52 -5.58 -0.26
C HIS A 37 -0.56 -6.23 0.63
N ALA A 38 -0.20 -7.15 1.53
CA ALA A 38 -1.13 -7.93 2.35
C ALA A 38 -1.02 -7.71 3.88
N MET A 39 -0.62 -6.52 4.34
CA MET A 39 -0.54 -6.25 5.78
C MET A 39 -1.89 -6.38 6.48
N HIS A 40 -2.99 -6.01 5.81
CA HIS A 40 -4.36 -6.17 6.31
C HIS A 40 -4.75 -7.62 6.62
N ASP A 41 -4.03 -8.60 6.08
CA ASP A 41 -4.25 -10.03 6.36
C ASP A 41 -3.15 -10.64 7.22
N LEU A 42 -1.90 -10.20 7.06
CA LEU A 42 -0.72 -10.86 7.61
C LEU A 42 -0.16 -10.20 8.87
N ASP A 43 -0.42 -8.91 9.09
CA ASP A 43 0.02 -8.21 10.30
C ASP A 43 -1.15 -8.03 11.28
N PRO A 44 -1.03 -8.46 12.56
CA PRO A 44 -2.13 -8.39 13.52
C PRO A 44 -2.67 -6.99 13.78
N VAL A 45 -1.81 -5.95 13.76
CA VAL A 45 -2.22 -4.57 14.03
C VAL A 45 -3.02 -4.02 12.85
N PHE A 46 -2.50 -4.20 11.63
CA PHE A 46 -3.21 -3.77 10.43
C PHE A 46 -4.48 -4.59 10.19
N SER A 47 -4.47 -5.89 10.48
CA SER A 47 -5.64 -6.75 10.37
C SER A 47 -6.77 -6.32 11.30
N ALA A 48 -6.44 -6.04 12.56
CA ALA A 48 -7.40 -5.53 13.54
C ALA A 48 -7.95 -4.17 13.13
N PHE A 49 -7.10 -3.25 12.66
CA PHE A 49 -7.51 -1.92 12.21
C PHE A 49 -8.45 -1.97 11.00
N SER A 50 -8.11 -2.74 9.96
CA SER A 50 -8.88 -2.85 8.72
C SER A 50 -10.26 -3.49 8.93
N ARG A 51 -10.47 -4.24 10.02
CA ARG A 51 -11.73 -4.95 10.34
C ARG A 51 -12.50 -4.32 11.50
N THR A 52 -12.22 -3.05 11.81
CA THR A 52 -12.97 -2.32 12.84
C THR A 52 -14.44 -2.08 12.43
N PRO A 53 -15.37 -2.01 13.39
CA PRO A 53 -16.75 -1.60 13.12
C PRO A 53 -16.86 -0.24 12.42
N GLN A 54 -15.91 0.66 12.67
CA GLN A 54 -15.81 1.97 12.04
C GLN A 54 -15.55 1.85 10.54
N MET A 55 -14.62 0.98 10.10
CA MET A 55 -14.39 0.74 8.68
C MET A 55 -15.60 0.08 8.01
N ALA A 56 -16.23 -0.89 8.67
CA ALA A 56 -17.46 -1.50 8.17
C ALA A 56 -18.58 -0.45 7.98
N SER A 57 -18.73 0.46 8.95
CA SER A 57 -19.72 1.54 8.86
C SER A 57 -19.43 2.51 7.70
N VAL A 58 -18.16 2.87 7.48
CA VAL A 58 -17.80 3.75 6.35
C VAL A 58 -18.08 3.06 5.02
N ALA A 59 -17.68 1.79 4.87
CA ALA A 59 -17.93 1.02 3.65
C ALA A 59 -19.43 0.95 3.29
N GLN A 60 -20.29 0.73 4.30
CA GLN A 60 -21.75 0.75 4.11
C GLN A 60 -22.26 2.14 3.70
N GLN A 61 -21.77 3.21 4.35
CA GLN A 61 -22.21 4.58 4.07
C GLN A 61 -21.83 5.06 2.66
N VAL A 62 -20.73 4.57 2.09
CA VAL A 62 -20.32 4.87 0.72
C VAL A 62 -20.89 3.89 -0.33
N GLY A 63 -21.77 2.97 0.10
CA GLY A 63 -22.52 2.09 -0.80
C GLY A 63 -21.83 0.80 -1.21
N ILE A 64 -20.77 0.37 -0.51
CA ILE A 64 -20.11 -0.92 -0.77
C ILE A 64 -20.96 -2.03 -0.15
N VAL A 65 -21.55 -2.88 -1.00
CA VAL A 65 -22.47 -3.95 -0.58
C VAL A 65 -21.74 -5.16 0.00
N ASP A 66 -20.64 -5.58 -0.65
CA ASP A 66 -19.82 -6.71 -0.24
C ASP A 66 -18.34 -6.28 -0.17
N PRO A 67 -17.91 -5.66 0.94
CA PRO A 67 -16.57 -5.07 1.05
C PRO A 67 -15.50 -6.15 1.14
N LEU A 68 -14.57 -6.15 0.17
CA LEU A 68 -13.37 -6.98 0.18
C LEU A 68 -12.12 -6.12 0.37
N LEU A 69 -11.18 -6.62 1.16
CA LEU A 69 -9.86 -6.00 1.33
C LEU A 69 -8.92 -6.55 0.25
N LEU A 70 -8.74 -5.80 -0.82
CA LEU A 70 -7.93 -6.23 -1.96
C LEU A 70 -6.42 -5.99 -1.75
N GLN A 71 -6.07 -4.87 -1.12
CA GLN A 71 -4.69 -4.41 -0.98
C GLN A 71 -4.54 -3.47 0.21
N SER A 72 -3.41 -3.54 0.90
CA SER A 72 -2.97 -2.56 1.89
C SER A 72 -1.52 -2.17 1.67
N MET A 73 -1.19 -0.90 1.84
CA MET A 73 0.18 -0.39 1.78
C MET A 73 0.47 0.51 2.98
N TYR A 74 1.72 0.55 3.41
CA TYR A 74 2.21 1.56 4.34
C TYR A 74 3.18 2.47 3.59
N ILE A 75 2.88 3.77 3.50
CA ILE A 75 3.68 4.72 2.73
C ILE A 75 4.47 5.59 3.72
N PHE A 76 5.80 5.54 3.67
CA PHE A 76 6.65 6.20 4.67
C PHE A 76 6.84 7.69 4.44
N LYS A 77 6.91 8.14 3.17
CA LYS A 77 7.28 9.52 2.78
C LYS A 77 8.51 10.00 3.56
N GLN A 78 9.62 9.31 3.35
CA GLN A 78 10.85 9.56 4.09
C GLN A 78 11.30 11.02 3.99
N PRO A 79 11.82 11.62 5.06
CA PRO A 79 12.40 12.95 5.01
C PRO A 79 13.48 13.05 3.92
N ARG A 80 13.43 14.15 3.14
CA ARG A 80 14.39 14.52 2.07
C ARG A 80 14.35 13.67 0.80
N ILE A 81 14.08 12.37 0.87
CA ILE A 81 14.11 11.46 -0.30
C ILE A 81 12.76 10.85 -0.66
N GLY A 82 11.69 11.19 0.08
CA GLY A 82 10.36 10.65 -0.13
C GLY A 82 9.82 10.98 -1.52
N GLY A 83 9.73 9.98 -2.39
CA GLY A 83 9.33 10.16 -3.78
C GLY A 83 7.91 10.73 -3.92
N GLU A 84 7.73 11.61 -4.91
CA GLU A 84 6.41 12.14 -5.29
C GLU A 84 5.46 11.02 -5.74
N VAL A 85 4.16 11.21 -5.49
CA VAL A 85 3.10 10.41 -6.11
C VAL A 85 2.34 11.33 -7.04
N ASN A 86 2.51 11.13 -8.35
CA ASN A 86 1.83 11.93 -9.36
C ASN A 86 0.32 11.68 -9.35
N SER A 87 -0.45 12.61 -9.92
CA SER A 87 -1.89 12.45 -10.09
C SER A 87 -2.23 11.18 -10.86
N HIS A 88 -3.13 10.36 -10.31
CA HIS A 88 -3.61 9.12 -10.91
C HIS A 88 -4.98 8.74 -10.33
N THR A 89 -5.60 7.71 -10.91
CA THR A 89 -6.82 7.07 -10.38
C THR A 89 -6.53 5.59 -10.12
N ASP A 90 -6.89 5.09 -8.95
CA ASP A 90 -6.59 3.71 -8.53
C ASP A 90 -7.20 2.64 -9.45
N HIS A 91 -8.33 2.95 -10.08
CA HIS A 91 -8.98 2.04 -11.03
C HIS A 91 -8.09 1.66 -12.23
N THR A 92 -7.10 2.47 -12.60
CA THR A 92 -6.11 2.12 -13.62
C THR A 92 -5.24 0.92 -13.20
N PHE A 93 -5.09 0.68 -11.89
CA PHE A 93 -4.29 -0.40 -11.32
C PHE A 93 -5.16 -1.53 -10.74
N LEU A 94 -6.32 -1.20 -10.19
CA LEU A 94 -7.30 -2.12 -9.60
C LEU A 94 -8.55 -2.15 -10.48
N TRP A 95 -8.45 -2.85 -11.60
CA TRP A 95 -9.52 -2.89 -12.59
C TRP A 95 -10.69 -3.78 -12.14
N THR A 96 -11.91 -3.31 -12.37
CA THR A 96 -13.17 -4.05 -12.21
C THR A 96 -14.14 -3.68 -13.32
N GLU A 97 -15.07 -4.58 -13.66
CA GLU A 97 -16.14 -4.28 -14.61
C GLU A 97 -17.50 -4.76 -14.05
N PRO A 98 -18.46 -3.86 -13.78
CA PRO A 98 -18.37 -2.39 -13.86
C PRO A 98 -17.36 -1.78 -12.85
N GLN A 99 -17.04 -0.50 -13.02
CA GLN A 99 -16.15 0.22 -12.10
C GLN A 99 -16.74 0.25 -10.69
N SER A 100 -16.06 -0.37 -9.73
CA SER A 100 -16.52 -0.51 -8.34
C SER A 100 -15.48 -0.13 -7.30
N VAL A 101 -14.25 0.17 -7.72
CA VAL A 101 -13.21 0.70 -6.82
C VAL A 101 -13.59 2.11 -6.39
N ILE A 102 -13.67 2.31 -5.08
CA ILE A 102 -13.98 3.59 -4.44
C ILE A 102 -12.76 4.00 -3.61
N GLY A 103 -12.21 5.18 -3.89
CA GLY A 103 -11.00 5.75 -3.29
C GLY A 103 -10.82 7.20 -3.67
#